data_AF-A0A2T4DBI4-F1
#
_entry.id   AF-A0A2T4DBI4-F1
#
_cell.length_a   1.000
_cell.length_b   1.000
_cell.length_c   1.000
_cell.angle_alpha   90.00
_cell.angle_beta   90.00
_cell.angle_gamma   90.00
#
_symmetry.space_group_name_H-M   'P 1'
#
loop_
_entity.id
_entity.type
_entity.pdbx_description
1 polymer ?
#
loop_
_entity_poly.entity_id
_entity_poly.type
_entity_poly.pdbx_seq_one_letter_code
_entity_poly.pdbx_strand_id
1 'polypeptide(L)'
;MKQPLSRETVFEVTNLEELAPMADYSLMDHLTPDPDATSDGVDHRPRQVFSGHYVPVRPTPIETPEYVAHSESLFRELGFADSLAQSDDFIRMFSGDLALVPEHMSKVGWACGYALSIYGTEYTQQCPFQTGNGYGDGRAISVLEAV
;
A
#
# COMPACT_ATOMS: atom_id res chain seq x y z
N MET A 1 -24.70 16.11 37.94
CA MET A 1 -24.88 15.57 36.58
C MET A 1 -23.92 16.31 35.67
N LYS A 2 -22.88 15.65 35.15
CA LYS A 2 -22.01 16.24 34.13
C LYS A 2 -22.72 16.01 32.79
N GLN A 3 -23.04 17.09 32.08
CA GLN A 3 -23.49 16.99 30.69
C GLN A 3 -22.40 16.27 29.88
N PRO A 4 -22.77 15.37 28.95
CA PRO A 4 -21.78 14.87 28.00
C PRO A 4 -21.32 16.05 27.15
N LEU A 5 -20.01 16.25 27.07
CA LEU A 5 -19.43 17.18 26.09
C LEU A 5 -19.96 16.77 24.72
N SER A 6 -20.49 17.74 23.98
CA SER A 6 -20.87 17.57 22.59
C SER A 6 -19.69 16.95 21.83
N ARG A 7 -19.88 15.78 21.22
CA ARG A 7 -18.97 15.25 20.20
C ARG A 7 -18.75 16.37 19.19
N GLU A 8 -17.55 16.93 19.16
CA GLU A 8 -17.10 17.63 17.96
C GLU A 8 -17.35 16.67 16.79
N THR A 9 -18.03 17.14 15.76
CA THR A 9 -18.23 16.38 14.52
C THR A 9 -16.84 16.14 13.93
N VAL A 10 -16.25 15.01 14.28
CA VAL A 10 -15.06 14.48 13.62
C VAL A 10 -15.43 14.35 12.15
N PHE A 11 -14.65 14.99 11.28
CA PHE A 11 -14.80 14.84 9.84
C PHE A 11 -14.70 13.34 9.51
N GLU A 12 -15.73 12.81 8.86
CA GLU A 12 -15.80 11.41 8.48
C GLU A 12 -15.58 11.31 6.97
N VAL A 13 -14.60 10.49 6.56
CA VAL A 13 -14.25 10.30 5.15
C VAL A 13 -15.23 9.32 4.52
N THR A 14 -15.93 9.77 3.47
CA THR A 14 -17.02 9.01 2.84
C THR A 14 -16.70 8.52 1.44
N ASN A 15 -15.69 9.11 0.79
CA ASN A 15 -15.27 8.78 -0.58
C ASN A 15 -13.75 9.00 -0.76
N LEU A 16 -13.21 8.54 -1.88
CA LEU A 16 -11.76 8.59 -2.13
C LEU A 16 -11.23 10.02 -2.34
N GLU A 17 -12.04 10.94 -2.87
CA GLU A 17 -11.68 12.36 -3.03
C GLU A 17 -11.49 13.06 -1.68
N GLU A 18 -12.23 12.65 -0.64
CA GLU A 18 -12.05 13.14 0.73
C GLU A 18 -10.83 12.52 1.42
N LEU A 19 -10.44 11.30 1.03
CA LEU A 19 -9.24 10.64 1.53
C LEU A 19 -7.96 11.18 0.89
N ALA A 20 -8.00 11.52 -0.39
CA ALA A 20 -6.82 11.87 -1.17
C ALA A 20 -5.97 13.03 -0.59
N PRO A 21 -6.54 14.11 -0.02
CA PRO A 21 -5.75 15.16 0.62
C PRO A 21 -5.02 14.72 1.89
N MET A 22 -5.38 13.57 2.45
CA MET A 22 -4.70 12.97 3.61
C MET A 22 -3.51 12.11 3.19
N ALA A 23 -3.33 11.85 1.90
CA ALA A 23 -2.20 11.06 1.40
C ALA A 23 -0.88 11.82 1.63
N ASP A 24 0.07 11.14 2.27
CA ASP A 24 1.41 11.67 2.57
C ASP A 24 2.44 10.58 2.32
N TYR A 25 3.08 10.64 1.15
CA TYR A 25 4.13 9.70 0.73
C TYR A 25 5.52 10.10 1.25
N SER A 26 5.60 10.87 2.34
CA SER A 26 6.87 11.32 2.91
C SER A 26 7.80 10.16 3.26
N LEU A 27 7.30 8.95 3.56
CA LEU A 27 8.19 7.80 3.76
C LEU A 27 8.96 7.49 2.46
N MET A 28 8.27 7.43 1.33
CA MET A 28 8.92 7.23 0.03
C MET A 28 9.89 8.36 -0.33
N ASP A 29 9.56 9.61 0.03
CA ASP A 29 10.41 10.78 -0.22
C ASP A 29 11.72 10.75 0.57
N HIS A 30 11.72 10.16 1.77
CA HIS A 30 12.88 10.07 2.65
C HIS A 30 13.69 8.77 2.47
N LEU A 31 13.14 7.79 1.77
CA LEU A 31 13.80 6.52 1.49
C LEU A 31 14.51 6.55 0.12
N THR A 32 15.69 5.93 0.06
CA THR A 32 16.38 5.65 -1.21
C THR A 32 15.70 4.51 -1.97
N PRO A 33 15.23 4.70 -3.22
CA PRO A 33 14.77 3.59 -4.06
C PRO A 33 15.94 2.68 -4.47
N ASP A 34 15.63 1.45 -4.86
CA ASP A 34 16.57 0.53 -5.51
C ASP A 34 17.19 1.21 -6.75
N PRO A 35 18.53 1.16 -6.94
CA PRO A 35 19.19 1.85 -8.04
C PRO A 35 18.74 1.41 -9.43
N ASP A 36 18.26 0.18 -9.57
CA ASP A 36 17.78 -0.39 -10.82
C ASP A 36 16.26 -0.19 -11.00
N ALA A 37 15.60 0.54 -10.09
CA ALA A 37 14.16 0.78 -10.17
C ALA A 37 13.78 1.70 -11.34
N THR A 38 12.61 1.44 -11.92
CA THR A 38 11.98 2.30 -12.90
C THR A 38 11.05 3.30 -12.22
N SER A 39 11.03 4.53 -12.71
CA SER A 39 10.15 5.57 -12.16
C SER A 39 8.68 5.36 -12.49
N ASP A 40 8.37 4.58 -13.53
CA ASP A 40 6.99 4.28 -13.96
C ASP A 40 6.39 3.05 -13.25
N GLY A 41 7.18 2.39 -12.40
CA GLY A 41 6.77 1.25 -11.59
C GLY A 41 6.55 -0.03 -12.40
N VAL A 42 7.03 -0.12 -13.64
CA VAL A 42 6.93 -1.35 -14.46
C VAL A 42 8.05 -2.33 -14.07
N ASP A 43 8.16 -2.61 -12.77
CA ASP A 43 9.20 -3.41 -12.11
C ASP A 43 8.68 -4.81 -11.71
N HIS A 44 8.11 -5.55 -12.66
CA HIS A 44 7.44 -6.83 -12.37
C HIS A 44 8.36 -8.06 -12.52
N ARG A 45 9.61 -7.85 -12.96
CA ARG A 45 10.56 -8.93 -13.20
C ARG A 45 11.34 -9.23 -11.92
N PRO A 46 11.61 -10.50 -11.60
CA PRO A 46 12.51 -10.83 -10.50
C PRO A 46 13.88 -10.18 -10.71
N ARG A 47 14.45 -9.61 -9.64
CA ARG A 47 15.82 -9.10 -9.58
C ARG A 47 16.46 -9.42 -8.23
N GLN A 48 17.78 -9.32 -8.19
CA GLN A 48 18.51 -9.30 -6.93
C GLN A 48 18.49 -7.88 -6.38
N VAL A 49 18.21 -7.73 -5.09
CA VAL A 49 18.22 -6.45 -4.38
C VAL A 49 19.53 -6.36 -3.61
N PHE A 50 20.40 -5.43 -4.01
CA PHE A 50 21.71 -5.22 -3.37
C PHE A 50 21.75 -3.97 -2.49
N SER A 51 20.86 -3.01 -2.77
CA SER A 51 20.76 -1.74 -2.06
C SER A 51 19.42 -1.07 -2.36
N GLY A 52 19.16 0.07 -1.71
CA GLY A 52 17.85 0.71 -1.75
C GLY A 52 16.89 0.08 -0.74
N HIS A 53 15.89 0.86 -0.33
CA HIS A 53 14.92 0.47 0.67
C HIS A 53 13.63 -0.08 0.03
N TYR A 54 13.30 0.40 -1.17
CA TYR A 54 12.08 0.01 -1.87
C TYR A 54 12.22 0.05 -3.39
N VAL A 55 11.26 -0.58 -4.05
CA VAL A 55 11.04 -0.52 -5.48
C VAL A 55 9.65 0.07 -5.73
N PRO A 56 9.49 1.15 -6.53
CA PRO A 56 8.20 1.56 -7.04
C PRO A 56 7.60 0.46 -7.92
N VAL A 57 6.35 0.07 -7.69
CA VAL A 57 5.68 -0.98 -8.46
C VAL A 57 4.26 -0.55 -8.75
N ARG A 58 3.86 -0.63 -10.02
CA ARG A 58 2.46 -0.56 -10.41
C ARG A 58 1.82 -1.93 -10.13
N PRO A 59 0.81 -2.04 -9.26
CA PRO A 59 0.18 -3.32 -9.01
C PRO A 59 -0.46 -3.89 -10.28
N THR A 60 -0.61 -5.21 -10.31
CA THR A 60 -1.43 -5.88 -11.34
C THR A 60 -2.87 -5.96 -10.81
N PRO A 61 -3.84 -5.28 -11.43
CA PRO A 61 -5.21 -5.29 -10.94
C PRO A 61 -5.84 -6.68 -10.95
N ILE A 62 -6.69 -6.95 -9.96
CA ILE A 62 -7.59 -8.09 -9.99
C ILE A 62 -8.72 -7.80 -10.98
N GLU A 63 -9.04 -8.77 -11.83
CA GLU A 63 -10.17 -8.67 -12.76
C GLU A 63 -11.49 -8.78 -11.99
N THR A 64 -12.42 -7.86 -12.25
CA THR A 64 -13.78 -7.82 -11.65
C THR A 64 -13.76 -7.95 -10.11
N PRO A 65 -13.18 -6.99 -9.38
CA PRO A 65 -13.11 -7.07 -7.93
C PRO A 65 -14.50 -6.91 -7.29
N GLU A 66 -14.74 -7.65 -6.21
CA GLU A 66 -15.97 -7.59 -5.42
C GLU A 66 -15.63 -7.35 -3.95
N TYR A 67 -16.43 -6.51 -3.29
CA TYR A 67 -16.36 -6.31 -1.85
C TYR A 67 -16.81 -7.57 -1.11
N VAL A 68 -16.02 -8.01 -0.12
CA VAL A 68 -16.34 -9.16 0.74
C VAL A 68 -16.65 -8.72 2.17
N ALA A 69 -15.72 -8.01 2.80
CA ALA A 69 -15.84 -7.55 4.19
C ALA A 69 -14.85 -6.40 4.46
N HIS A 70 -15.14 -5.61 5.49
CA HIS A 70 -14.19 -4.68 6.12
C HIS A 70 -14.38 -4.72 7.64
N SER A 71 -13.46 -4.07 8.37
CA SER A 71 -13.55 -3.90 9.81
C SER A 71 -14.18 -2.55 10.15
N GLU A 72 -15.44 -2.54 10.58
CA GLU A 72 -16.14 -1.32 11.01
C GLU A 72 -15.43 -0.63 12.19
N SER A 73 -14.77 -1.41 13.07
CA SER A 73 -14.03 -0.83 14.20
C SER A 73 -12.77 -0.10 13.72
N LEU A 74 -12.04 -0.67 12.76
CA LEU A 74 -10.88 -0.01 12.18
C LEU A 74 -11.29 1.24 11.39
N PHE A 75 -12.37 1.17 10.60
CA PHE A 75 -12.91 2.32 9.88
C PHE A 75 -13.28 3.45 10.83
N ARG A 76 -13.96 3.16 11.94
CA ARG A 76 -14.26 4.14 12.97
C ARG A 76 -13.01 4.74 13.62
N GLU A 77 -11.96 3.95 13.84
CA GLU A 77 -10.68 4.43 14.38
C GLU A 77 -9.95 5.35 13.39
N LEU A 78 -10.05 5.07 12.09
CA LEU A 78 -9.49 5.88 11.01
C LEU A 78 -10.37 7.07 10.61
N GLY A 79 -11.58 7.19 11.15
CA GLY A 79 -12.55 8.21 10.76
C GLY A 79 -13.17 8.00 9.38
N PHE A 80 -13.23 6.76 8.91
CA PHE A 80 -13.84 6.39 7.63
C PHE A 80 -15.28 5.91 7.83
N ALA A 81 -16.18 6.31 6.94
CA ALA A 81 -17.53 5.77 6.88
C ALA A 81 -17.51 4.34 6.32
N ASP A 82 -18.32 3.43 6.86
CA ASP A 82 -18.43 2.04 6.37
C ASP A 82 -18.86 1.95 4.90
N SER A 83 -19.54 2.99 4.38
CA SER A 83 -19.91 3.09 2.96
C SER A 83 -18.71 3.25 2.02
N LEU A 84 -17.58 3.80 2.51
CA LEU A 84 -16.36 3.96 1.72
C LEU A 84 -15.82 2.60 1.26
N ALA A 85 -15.92 1.55 2.09
CA ALA A 85 -15.45 0.21 1.72
C ALA A 85 -16.21 -0.41 0.54
N GLN A 86 -17.39 0.13 0.23
CA GLN A 86 -18.28 -0.36 -0.83
C GLN A 86 -18.29 0.55 -2.06
N SER A 87 -17.54 1.66 -2.05
CA SER A 87 -17.47 2.54 -3.22
C SER A 87 -16.57 1.94 -4.30
N ASP A 88 -16.97 2.11 -5.57
CA ASP A 88 -16.29 1.50 -6.72
C ASP A 88 -14.81 1.93 -6.84
N ASP A 89 -14.49 3.16 -6.45
CA ASP A 89 -13.14 3.73 -6.48
C ASP A 89 -12.23 3.14 -5.38
N PHE A 90 -12.74 2.97 -4.17
CA PHE A 90 -12.02 2.35 -3.06
C PHE A 90 -11.78 0.87 -3.33
N ILE A 91 -12.79 0.13 -3.79
CA ILE A 91 -12.66 -1.27 -4.21
C ILE A 91 -11.60 -1.40 -5.30
N ARG A 92 -11.65 -0.54 -6.33
CA ARG A 92 -10.69 -0.54 -7.44
C ARG A 92 -9.26 -0.33 -6.96
N MET A 93 -9.03 0.69 -6.13
CA MET A 93 -7.71 1.01 -5.59
C MET A 93 -7.13 -0.16 -4.79
N PHE A 94 -7.88 -0.69 -3.81
CA PHE A 94 -7.42 -1.79 -2.96
C PHE A 94 -7.39 -3.15 -3.68
N SER A 95 -7.91 -3.22 -4.91
CA SER A 95 -7.76 -4.37 -5.81
C SER A 95 -6.62 -4.22 -6.81
N GLY A 96 -5.79 -3.19 -6.65
CA GLY A 96 -4.54 -3.02 -7.41
C GLY A 96 -4.65 -2.14 -8.65
N ASP A 97 -5.78 -1.49 -8.92
CA ASP A 97 -5.88 -0.50 -10.00
C ASP A 97 -5.74 0.93 -9.46
N LEU A 98 -4.53 1.47 -9.60
CA LEU A 98 -4.17 2.83 -9.20
C LEU A 98 -4.27 3.85 -10.34
N ALA A 99 -4.76 3.46 -11.54
CA ALA A 99 -4.71 4.34 -12.70
C ALA A 99 -5.63 5.57 -12.56
N LEU A 100 -6.71 5.42 -11.79
CA LEU A 100 -7.81 6.38 -11.65
C LEU A 100 -7.96 6.91 -10.22
N VAL A 101 -6.93 6.78 -9.37
CA VAL A 101 -6.94 7.44 -8.06
C VAL A 101 -6.95 8.96 -8.22
N PRO A 102 -7.56 9.71 -7.27
CA PRO A 102 -7.58 11.16 -7.28
C PRO A 102 -6.21 11.83 -7.33
N GLU A 103 -6.22 13.15 -7.57
CA GLU A 103 -5.03 13.99 -7.40
C GLU A 103 -4.49 13.87 -5.96
N HIS A 104 -3.18 14.04 -5.76
CA HIS A 104 -2.44 13.79 -4.51
C HIS A 104 -2.14 12.32 -4.18
N MET A 105 -2.87 11.36 -4.73
CA MET A 105 -2.55 9.93 -4.55
C MET A 105 -1.54 9.45 -5.60
N SER A 106 -0.65 8.56 -5.19
CA SER A 106 0.35 7.96 -6.08
C SER A 106 -0.28 6.92 -6.98
N LYS A 107 0.08 6.98 -8.28
CA LYS A 107 -0.31 5.97 -9.28
C LYS A 107 0.58 4.72 -9.28
N VAL A 108 1.61 4.73 -8.42
CA VAL A 108 2.50 3.59 -8.16
C VAL A 108 2.50 3.32 -6.67
N GLY A 109 2.50 2.05 -6.30
CA GLY A 109 2.81 1.64 -4.93
C GLY A 109 4.31 1.38 -4.79
N TRP A 110 4.69 0.77 -3.66
CA TRP A 110 6.06 0.33 -3.44
C TRP A 110 6.14 -1.00 -2.70
N ALA A 111 7.22 -1.75 -2.99
CA ALA A 111 7.53 -3.03 -2.38
C ALA A 111 8.91 -2.98 -1.72
N CYS A 112 9.03 -3.55 -0.52
CA CYS A 112 10.32 -3.63 0.18
C CYS A 112 11.12 -4.85 -0.28
N GLY A 113 12.44 -4.69 -0.40
CA GLY A 113 13.35 -5.83 -0.34
C GLY A 113 13.62 -6.24 1.11
N TYR A 114 13.84 -7.52 1.39
CA TYR A 114 14.31 -7.98 2.70
C TYR A 114 15.13 -9.26 2.55
N ALA A 115 15.82 -9.66 3.62
CA ALA A 115 16.54 -10.94 3.70
C ALA A 115 15.82 -11.91 4.65
N LEU A 116 15.99 -13.21 4.43
CA LEU A 116 15.35 -14.26 5.23
C LEU A 116 16.38 -15.17 5.90
N SER A 117 16.19 -15.38 7.19
CA SER A 117 16.76 -16.51 7.92
C SER A 117 15.61 -17.35 8.48
N ILE A 118 15.56 -18.62 8.10
CA ILE A 118 14.53 -19.56 8.54
C ILE A 118 15.21 -20.61 9.42
N TYR A 119 14.74 -20.75 10.66
CA TYR A 119 15.37 -21.59 11.68
C TYR A 119 16.88 -21.32 11.88
N GLY A 120 17.27 -20.03 11.83
CA GLY A 120 18.65 -19.58 12.05
C GLY A 120 19.60 -19.83 10.88
N THR A 121 19.09 -20.28 9.73
CA THR A 121 19.88 -20.52 8.52
C THR A 121 19.46 -19.54 7.43
N GLU A 122 20.43 -18.92 6.76
CA GLU A 122 20.17 -18.14 5.55
C GLU A 122 19.42 -19.02 4.53
N TYR A 123 18.30 -18.50 4.04
CA TYR A 123 17.43 -19.30 3.21
C TYR A 123 17.60 -18.94 1.74
N THR A 124 18.48 -19.64 1.00
CA THR A 124 18.73 -19.34 -0.43
C THR A 124 17.93 -20.21 -1.40
N GLN A 125 17.34 -21.32 -0.92
CA GLN A 125 16.75 -22.38 -1.75
C GLN A 125 15.55 -21.92 -2.60
N GLN A 126 14.70 -21.04 -2.05
CA GLN A 126 13.54 -20.50 -2.77
C GLN A 126 13.83 -19.15 -3.45
N CYS A 127 15.04 -18.62 -3.30
CA CYS A 127 15.47 -17.45 -4.04
C CYS A 127 15.65 -17.87 -5.52
N PRO A 128 15.02 -17.18 -6.49
CA PRO A 128 15.14 -17.53 -7.91
C PRO A 128 16.59 -17.42 -8.43
N PHE A 129 17.45 -16.69 -7.71
CA PHE A 129 18.87 -16.52 -8.04
C PHE A 129 19.79 -17.45 -7.24
N GLN A 130 19.27 -18.20 -6.25
CA GLN A 130 20.06 -19.03 -5.34
C GLN A 130 21.14 -18.27 -4.56
N THR A 131 20.97 -16.96 -4.37
CA THR A 131 21.93 -16.08 -3.66
C THR A 131 21.43 -15.51 -2.34
N GLY A 132 20.14 -15.70 -2.02
CA GLY A 132 19.50 -15.04 -0.87
C GLY A 132 19.05 -13.59 -1.12
N ASN A 133 19.50 -12.95 -2.20
CA ASN A 133 19.22 -11.52 -2.48
C ASN A 133 17.89 -11.26 -3.22
N GLY A 134 17.01 -12.25 -3.31
CA GLY A 134 15.79 -12.19 -4.13
C GLY A 134 14.49 -12.16 -3.33
N TYR A 135 14.55 -11.78 -2.05
CA TYR A 135 13.37 -11.69 -1.20
C TYR A 135 12.93 -10.25 -0.99
N GLY A 136 11.67 -10.11 -0.60
CA GLY A 136 10.95 -8.85 -0.55
C GLY A 136 9.46 -9.11 -0.62
N ASP A 137 8.67 -8.05 -0.73
CA ASP A 137 7.22 -8.12 -0.89
C ASP A 137 6.82 -8.64 -2.29
N GLY A 138 7.08 -9.93 -2.55
CA GLY A 138 6.84 -10.54 -3.86
C GLY A 138 5.36 -10.78 -4.21
N ARG A 139 4.44 -10.45 -3.30
CA ARG A 139 2.97 -10.62 -3.47
C ARG A 139 2.14 -9.55 -2.75
N ALA A 140 2.77 -8.46 -2.31
CA ALA A 140 2.13 -7.37 -1.59
C ALA A 140 2.77 -6.06 -2.02
N ILE A 141 2.01 -4.98 -1.99
CA ILE A 141 2.48 -3.63 -2.37
C ILE A 141 1.83 -2.65 -1.40
N SER A 142 2.59 -1.69 -0.89
CA SER A 142 2.05 -0.53 -0.20
C SER A 142 1.49 0.46 -1.23
N VAL A 143 0.19 0.76 -1.15
CA VAL A 143 -0.52 1.60 -2.14
C VAL A 143 -0.95 2.97 -1.57
N LEU A 144 -0.90 3.14 -0.25
CA LEU A 144 -1.35 4.35 0.43
C LEU A 144 -0.55 4.57 1.71
N GLU A 145 -0.11 5.81 1.89
CA GLU A 145 0.36 6.38 3.15
C GLU A 145 -0.55 7.57 3.44
N ALA A 146 -1.20 7.60 4.61
CA ALA A 146 -2.16 8.65 4.97
C ALA A 146 -1.97 9.06 6.44
N VAL A 147 -2.25 10.34 6.75
CA VAL A 147 -2.05 10.97 8.07
C VAL A 147 -3.33 11.50 8.70
#